data_AF-A0A2V5K938-F1
#
_entry.id   AF-A0A2V5K938-F1
#
_cell.length_a   1.000
_cell.length_b   1.000
_cell.length_c   1.000
_cell.angle_alpha   90.00
_cell.angle_beta   90.00
_cell.angle_gamma   90.00
#
_symmetry.space_group_name_H-M   'P 1'
#
loop_
_entity.id
_entity.type
_entity.pdbx_description
1 polymer ?
#
loop_
_entity_poly.entity_id
_entity_poly.type
_entity_poly.pdbx_seq_one_letter_code
_entity_poly.pdbx_strand_id
1 'polypeptide(L)'
;PDVDSALVRITPRDALELPERDDELLMKLIRCGFSQRRKQLQRLLRAYVADWNDAASNLDLNPKARAEELSLVQWIGLANYIAPTIRPETHAIKDEQFPVVDEMDRVLRYAGRSEVHGNNLYHRAVHILIFNDAAELYLQQRSRWKDRHPLLWDSSAAGHVSGAENYDEAAKRELQEELGINVPLEKLLKVSASPQTGQEFIWLYRGQLHGNIRPNRSELESGAFVAPTVVDGWTVARPENFAPGFLQCWQAYRRRERAVNLI
;
A
#
# COMPACT_ATOMS: atom_id res chain seq x y z
N PRO A 1 48.18 9.23 17.56
CA PRO A 1 47.12 9.82 16.71
C PRO A 1 45.76 9.57 17.37
N ASP A 2 45.11 10.68 17.70
CA ASP A 2 43.79 10.77 18.32
C ASP A 2 42.75 9.94 17.57
N VAL A 3 41.87 9.28 18.32
CA VAL A 3 40.75 8.54 17.74
C VAL A 3 39.69 9.57 17.34
N ASP A 4 39.62 9.89 16.06
CA ASP A 4 38.51 10.65 15.47
C ASP A 4 37.23 9.81 15.57
N SER A 5 36.42 10.06 16.60
CA SER A 5 35.07 9.51 16.68
C SER A 5 34.14 10.28 15.74
N ALA A 6 33.48 9.60 14.80
CA ALA A 6 32.47 10.18 13.93
C ALA A 6 31.07 9.84 14.43
N LEU A 7 30.23 10.85 14.65
CA LEU A 7 28.79 10.68 14.87
C LEU A 7 28.08 10.67 13.51
N VAL A 8 27.59 9.51 13.09
CA VAL A 8 26.80 9.37 11.86
C VAL A 8 25.32 9.39 12.21
N ARG A 9 24.62 10.45 11.80
CA ARG A 9 23.15 10.51 11.87
C ARG A 9 22.57 10.03 10.55
N ILE A 10 21.85 8.91 10.58
CA ILE A 10 21.14 8.38 9.43
C ILE A 10 19.68 8.81 9.55
N THR A 11 19.18 9.55 8.57
CA THR A 11 17.76 9.88 8.43
C THR A 11 17.20 9.10 7.24
N PRO A 12 16.07 8.38 7.39
CA PRO A 12 15.37 7.78 6.27
C PRO A 12 15.03 8.85 5.23
N ARG A 13 15.30 8.56 3.95
CA ARG A 13 14.80 9.38 2.84
C ARG A 13 13.29 9.14 2.66
N ASP A 14 12.62 10.12 2.10
CA ASP A 14 11.25 9.94 1.65
C ASP A 14 11.21 8.86 0.55
N ALA A 15 10.36 7.85 0.73
CA ALA A 15 10.22 6.75 -0.21
C ALA A 15 9.67 7.21 -1.57
N LEU A 16 8.95 8.34 -1.62
CA LEU A 16 8.45 8.96 -2.85
C LEU A 16 9.55 9.64 -3.67
N GLU A 17 10.71 9.95 -3.09
CA GLU A 17 11.86 10.50 -3.84
C GLU A 17 12.55 9.45 -4.72
N LEU A 18 12.31 8.16 -4.45
CA LEU A 18 12.97 7.07 -5.14
C LEU A 18 12.06 6.47 -6.21
N PRO A 19 12.60 6.11 -7.39
CA PRO A 19 11.81 5.39 -8.39
C PRO A 19 11.24 4.09 -7.81
N GLU A 20 10.10 3.69 -8.36
CA GLU A 20 9.47 2.39 -8.07
C GLU A 20 10.44 1.25 -8.33
N ARG A 21 10.33 0.18 -7.54
CA ARG A 21 11.20 -0.98 -7.59
C ARG A 21 10.62 -2.14 -6.81
N ASP A 22 11.01 -3.34 -7.18
CA ASP A 22 10.88 -4.49 -6.29
C ASP A 22 12.01 -4.42 -5.25
N ASP A 23 11.67 -4.09 -4.00
CA ASP A 23 12.63 -3.97 -2.89
C ASP A 23 13.33 -5.31 -2.58
N GLU A 24 12.66 -6.44 -2.77
CA GLU A 24 13.24 -7.76 -2.55
C GLU A 24 14.31 -8.05 -3.61
N LEU A 25 14.01 -7.76 -4.88
CA LEU A 25 14.96 -7.88 -5.97
C LEU A 25 16.11 -6.88 -5.82
N LEU A 26 15.83 -5.61 -5.53
CA LEU A 26 16.84 -4.59 -5.29
C LEU A 26 17.84 -5.07 -4.22
N MET A 27 17.34 -5.54 -3.08
CA MET A 27 18.18 -6.00 -1.99
C MET A 27 18.97 -7.26 -2.36
N LYS A 28 18.41 -8.17 -3.16
CA LYS A 28 19.15 -9.32 -3.70
C LYS A 28 20.30 -8.88 -4.61
N LEU A 29 20.07 -7.91 -5.50
CA LEU A 29 21.09 -7.39 -6.41
C LEU A 29 22.20 -6.65 -5.68
N ILE A 30 21.87 -5.78 -4.73
CA ILE A 30 22.86 -5.07 -3.91
C ILE A 30 23.71 -6.08 -3.13
N ARG A 31 23.08 -7.05 -2.45
CA ARG A 31 23.82 -8.10 -1.71
C ARG A 31 24.76 -8.89 -2.63
N CYS A 32 24.30 -9.22 -3.85
CA CYS A 32 25.12 -9.91 -4.82
C CYS A 32 26.30 -9.04 -5.31
N GLY A 33 26.06 -7.76 -5.60
CA GLY A 33 27.09 -6.81 -6.02
C GLY A 33 28.19 -6.59 -4.99
N PHE A 34 27.83 -6.56 -3.71
CA PHE A 34 28.79 -6.40 -2.61
C PHE A 34 29.35 -7.73 -2.08
N SER A 35 29.02 -8.87 -2.69
CA SER A 35 29.47 -10.20 -2.22
C SER A 35 30.98 -10.43 -2.39
N GLN A 36 31.64 -9.74 -3.32
CA GLN A 36 33.07 -9.85 -3.58
C GLN A 36 33.71 -8.48 -3.78
N ARG A 37 34.74 -8.18 -2.98
CA ARG A 37 35.44 -6.90 -3.00
C ARG A 37 36.10 -6.62 -4.36
N ARG A 38 35.87 -5.43 -4.94
CA ARG A 38 36.45 -4.93 -6.21
C ARG A 38 36.10 -5.76 -7.46
N LYS A 39 35.10 -6.64 -7.40
CA LYS A 39 34.67 -7.43 -8.55
C LYS A 39 33.73 -6.60 -9.44
N GLN A 40 33.88 -6.73 -10.76
CA GLN A 40 32.99 -6.06 -11.72
C GLN A 40 31.58 -6.65 -11.65
N LEU A 41 30.57 -5.78 -11.72
CA LEU A 41 29.16 -6.18 -11.60
C LEU A 41 28.73 -7.16 -12.68
N GLN A 42 29.23 -7.02 -13.92
CA GLN A 42 28.99 -7.99 -15.00
C GLN A 42 29.24 -9.44 -14.58
N ARG A 43 30.26 -9.69 -13.76
CA ARG A 43 30.60 -11.06 -13.33
C ARG A 43 29.72 -11.54 -12.18
N LEU A 44 29.32 -10.64 -11.30
CA LEU A 44 28.51 -10.96 -10.12
C LEU A 44 27.04 -11.14 -10.49
N LEU A 45 26.52 -10.27 -11.35
CA LEU A 45 25.10 -10.20 -11.70
C LEU A 45 24.72 -11.00 -12.94
N ARG A 46 25.63 -11.80 -13.50
CA ARG A 46 25.40 -12.62 -14.72
C ARG A 46 24.16 -13.54 -14.65
N ALA A 47 23.75 -13.93 -13.45
CA ALA A 47 22.59 -14.79 -13.24
C ALA A 47 21.26 -14.01 -13.28
N TYR A 48 21.31 -12.69 -13.14
CA TYR A 48 20.17 -11.79 -13.09
C TYR A 48 20.05 -10.94 -14.35
N VAL A 49 21.19 -10.50 -14.91
CA VAL A 49 21.27 -9.65 -16.10
C VAL A 49 21.91 -10.44 -17.24
N ALA A 50 21.09 -10.86 -18.19
CA ALA A 50 21.55 -11.67 -19.33
C ALA A 50 22.47 -10.88 -20.27
N ASP A 51 22.09 -9.65 -20.61
CA ASP A 51 22.93 -8.72 -21.39
C ASP A 51 23.33 -7.51 -20.54
N TRP A 52 24.50 -7.62 -19.92
CA TRP A 52 25.04 -6.54 -19.09
C TRP A 52 25.39 -5.28 -19.90
N ASN A 53 25.82 -5.43 -21.16
CA ASN A 53 26.24 -4.27 -21.94
C ASN A 53 25.03 -3.46 -22.38
N ASP A 54 23.94 -4.14 -22.75
CA ASP A 54 22.66 -3.50 -23.04
C ASP A 54 22.12 -2.80 -21.78
N ALA A 55 22.07 -3.48 -20.63
CA ALA A 55 21.64 -2.88 -19.37
C ALA A 55 22.48 -1.65 -18.99
N ALA A 56 23.81 -1.75 -19.13
CA ALA A 56 24.71 -0.65 -18.84
C ALA A 56 24.50 0.55 -19.77
N SER A 57 24.24 0.31 -21.06
CA SER A 57 23.93 1.37 -22.02
C SER A 57 22.59 2.04 -21.71
N ASN A 58 21.55 1.26 -21.39
CA ASN A 58 20.21 1.79 -21.10
C ASN A 58 20.17 2.62 -19.81
N LEU A 59 21.05 2.31 -18.85
CA LEU A 59 21.05 2.92 -17.51
C LEU A 59 22.21 3.91 -17.31
N ASP A 60 22.93 4.27 -18.38
CA ASP A 60 24.11 5.13 -18.35
C ASP A 60 25.15 4.70 -17.29
N LEU A 61 25.45 3.39 -17.27
CA LEU A 61 26.43 2.78 -16.39
C LEU A 61 27.74 2.56 -17.13
N ASN A 62 28.85 2.66 -16.40
CA ASN A 62 30.12 2.12 -16.88
C ASN A 62 29.99 0.58 -17.03
N PRO A 63 30.23 -0.02 -18.21
CA PRO A 63 30.14 -1.47 -18.38
C PRO A 63 31.12 -2.26 -17.50
N LYS A 64 32.18 -1.60 -17.01
CA LYS A 64 33.17 -2.16 -16.08
C LYS A 64 32.91 -1.78 -14.63
N ALA A 65 31.74 -1.21 -14.32
CA ALA A 65 31.39 -0.71 -13.00
C ALA A 65 31.49 -1.78 -11.91
N ARG A 66 31.83 -1.32 -10.71
CA ARG A 66 31.76 -2.08 -9.47
C ARG A 66 30.58 -1.62 -8.63
N ALA A 67 30.24 -2.41 -7.61
CA ALA A 67 29.06 -2.16 -6.79
C ALA A 67 29.09 -0.80 -6.08
N GLU A 68 30.26 -0.40 -5.58
CA GLU A 68 30.50 0.88 -4.93
C GLU A 68 30.44 2.10 -5.87
N GLU A 69 30.45 1.89 -7.19
CA GLU A 69 30.41 2.95 -8.20
C GLU A 69 28.98 3.27 -8.65
N LEU A 70 27.99 2.44 -8.30
CA LEU A 70 26.59 2.67 -8.61
C LEU A 70 25.91 3.49 -7.50
N SER A 71 25.21 4.55 -7.91
CA SER A 71 24.26 5.25 -7.06
C SER A 71 23.04 4.40 -6.74
N LEU A 72 22.28 4.77 -5.70
CA LEU A 72 21.01 4.10 -5.37
C LEU A 72 20.03 4.14 -6.55
N VAL A 73 19.93 5.24 -7.28
CA VAL A 73 19.04 5.36 -8.46
C VAL A 73 19.46 4.40 -9.58
N GLN A 74 20.76 4.19 -9.79
CA GLN A 74 21.26 3.22 -10.77
C GLN A 74 21.01 1.77 -10.33
N TRP A 75 21.12 1.47 -9.04
CA TRP A 75 20.72 0.17 -8.50
C TRP A 75 19.23 -0.11 -8.69
N ILE A 76 18.40 0.91 -8.47
CA ILE A 76 16.96 0.85 -8.73
C ILE A 76 16.69 0.62 -10.23
N GLY A 77 17.35 1.38 -11.10
CA GLY A 77 17.25 1.21 -12.55
C GLY A 77 17.61 -0.20 -13.00
N LEU A 78 18.62 -0.81 -12.39
CA LEU A 78 19.01 -2.19 -12.70
C LEU A 78 17.95 -3.21 -12.27
N ALA A 79 17.37 -3.03 -11.08
CA ALA A 79 16.25 -3.87 -10.64
C ALA A 79 15.07 -3.77 -11.61
N ASN A 80 14.73 -2.56 -12.05
CA ASN A 80 13.65 -2.30 -12.98
C ASN A 80 13.95 -2.78 -14.41
N TYR A 81 15.22 -2.81 -14.82
CA TYR A 81 15.59 -3.41 -16.10
C TYR A 81 15.33 -4.92 -16.10
N ILE A 82 15.60 -5.60 -14.98
CA ILE A 82 15.39 -7.05 -14.82
C ILE A 82 13.90 -7.38 -14.67
N ALA A 83 13.21 -6.62 -13.83
CA ALA A 83 11.80 -6.77 -13.56
C ALA A 83 11.15 -5.38 -13.68
N PRO A 84 10.73 -4.99 -14.90
CA PRO A 84 10.03 -3.73 -15.12
C PRO A 84 8.87 -3.62 -14.14
N THR A 85 8.80 -2.50 -13.43
CA THR A 85 7.64 -2.23 -12.61
C THR A 85 6.48 -2.05 -13.56
N ILE A 86 5.46 -2.89 -13.39
CA ILE A 86 4.20 -2.69 -14.10
C ILE A 86 3.62 -1.43 -13.46
N ARG A 87 3.86 -0.26 -14.07
CA ARG A 87 2.92 0.84 -13.90
C ARG A 87 1.59 0.22 -14.29
N PRO A 88 0.59 0.10 -13.39
CA PRO A 88 -0.76 -0.13 -13.89
C PRO A 88 -0.96 1.00 -14.90
N GLU A 89 -1.14 0.64 -16.18
CA GLU A 89 -1.26 1.56 -17.31
C GLU A 89 -2.46 2.45 -17.07
N THR A 90 -2.25 3.47 -16.23
CA THR A 90 -3.28 4.15 -15.48
C THR A 90 -4.25 3.17 -14.77
N HIS A 91 -4.92 3.57 -13.70
CA HIS A 91 -6.34 3.25 -13.72
C HIS A 91 -6.84 4.03 -14.93
N ALA A 92 -6.75 3.46 -16.14
CA ALA A 92 -7.24 4.08 -17.37
C ALA A 92 -8.59 4.61 -16.99
N ILE A 93 -8.71 5.96 -16.88
CA ILE A 93 -9.75 6.68 -16.13
C ILE A 93 -11.01 5.86 -16.28
N LYS A 94 -11.25 4.94 -15.32
CA LYS A 94 -12.49 4.19 -15.34
C LYS A 94 -13.42 5.34 -15.07
N ASP A 95 -14.34 5.57 -15.99
CA ASP A 95 -15.38 6.59 -15.86
C ASP A 95 -16.32 6.12 -14.75
N GLU A 96 -15.75 5.99 -13.56
CA GLU A 96 -16.25 5.28 -12.43
C GLU A 96 -17.08 6.30 -11.69
N GLN A 97 -18.37 6.08 -11.84
CA GLN A 97 -19.40 6.94 -11.32
C GLN A 97 -19.64 6.56 -9.87
N PHE A 98 -19.37 7.47 -8.93
CA PHE A 98 -19.64 7.26 -7.52
C PHE A 98 -21.01 7.83 -7.15
N PRO A 99 -21.75 7.19 -6.23
CA PRO A 99 -22.97 7.76 -5.69
C PRO A 99 -22.60 8.98 -4.83
N VAL A 100 -23.05 10.16 -5.27
CA VAL A 100 -23.06 11.37 -4.46
C VAL A 100 -24.29 11.31 -3.56
N VAL A 101 -24.09 11.45 -2.26
CA VAL A 101 -25.14 11.30 -1.25
C VAL A 101 -25.37 12.57 -0.45
N ASP A 102 -26.48 12.65 0.27
CA ASP A 102 -26.73 13.66 1.28
C ASP A 102 -26.16 13.27 2.66
N GLU A 103 -26.36 14.12 3.66
CA GLU A 103 -25.95 13.90 5.06
C GLU A 103 -26.62 12.70 5.73
N MET A 104 -27.67 12.13 5.13
CA MET A 104 -28.39 10.95 5.61
C MET A 104 -28.01 9.69 4.81
N ASP A 105 -26.94 9.77 4.01
CA ASP A 105 -26.52 8.73 3.08
C ASP A 105 -27.61 8.32 2.07
N ARG A 106 -28.37 9.27 1.53
CA ARG A 106 -29.32 9.03 0.43
C ARG A 106 -28.69 9.47 -0.88
N VAL A 107 -28.75 8.62 -1.90
CA VAL A 107 -28.18 8.90 -3.22
C VAL A 107 -28.95 10.06 -3.87
N LEU A 108 -28.22 11.10 -4.25
CA LEU A 108 -28.74 12.27 -4.96
C LEU A 108 -28.53 12.12 -6.47
N ARG A 109 -27.31 11.72 -6.86
CA ARG A 109 -26.89 11.53 -8.25
C ARG A 109 -25.60 10.70 -8.29
N TYR A 110 -25.10 10.45 -9.50
CA TYR A 110 -23.79 9.88 -9.73
C TYR A 110 -22.86 10.92 -10.33
N ALA A 111 -21.58 10.86 -9.97
CA ALA A 111 -20.55 11.77 -10.48
C ALA A 111 -19.20 11.03 -10.59
N GLY A 112 -18.35 11.47 -11.51
CA GLY A 112 -17.02 10.90 -11.66
C GLY A 112 -16.12 11.20 -10.45
N ARG A 113 -15.18 10.31 -10.18
CA ARG A 113 -14.19 10.42 -9.08
C ARG A 113 -13.60 11.83 -8.91
N SER A 114 -13.12 12.44 -10.01
CA SER A 114 -12.49 13.77 -9.96
C SER A 114 -13.45 14.87 -9.49
N GLU A 115 -14.73 14.77 -9.84
CA GLU A 115 -15.76 15.71 -9.37
C GLU A 115 -16.07 15.50 -7.89
N VAL A 116 -16.24 14.24 -7.47
CA VAL A 116 -16.54 13.89 -6.08
C VAL A 116 -15.43 14.35 -5.15
N HIS A 117 -14.18 14.00 -5.46
CA HIS A 117 -13.03 14.36 -4.65
C HIS A 117 -12.65 15.84 -4.78
N GLY A 118 -12.77 16.42 -5.98
CA GLY A 118 -12.45 17.83 -6.24
C GLY A 118 -13.39 18.81 -5.53
N ASN A 119 -14.65 18.41 -5.31
CA ASN A 119 -15.66 19.22 -4.63
C ASN A 119 -15.98 18.75 -3.20
N ASN A 120 -15.23 17.76 -2.67
CA ASN A 120 -15.46 17.17 -1.34
C ASN A 120 -16.93 16.74 -1.12
N LEU A 121 -17.54 16.12 -2.13
CA LEU A 121 -18.92 15.65 -2.06
C LEU A 121 -19.02 14.44 -1.13
N TYR A 122 -20.14 14.32 -0.40
CA TYR A 122 -20.41 13.10 0.34
C TYR A 122 -20.60 11.93 -0.61
N HIS A 123 -19.92 10.84 -0.32
CA HIS A 123 -19.95 9.62 -1.12
C HIS A 123 -19.75 8.40 -0.23
N ARG A 124 -19.73 7.21 -0.84
CA ARG A 124 -19.77 5.94 -0.13
C ARG A 124 -18.50 5.14 -0.35
N ALA A 125 -18.02 4.54 0.73
CA ALA A 125 -16.86 3.65 0.70
C ALA A 125 -17.06 2.43 1.62
N VAL A 126 -16.16 1.47 1.48
CA VAL A 126 -16.10 0.26 2.29
C VAL A 126 -14.70 0.08 2.83
N HIS A 127 -14.61 -0.40 4.06
CA HIS A 127 -13.36 -0.81 4.68
C HIS A 127 -13.51 -2.26 5.16
N ILE A 128 -12.51 -3.09 4.93
CA ILE A 128 -12.52 -4.50 5.28
C ILE A 128 -11.35 -4.81 6.20
N LEU A 129 -11.62 -5.46 7.33
CA LEU A 129 -10.63 -5.96 8.28
C LEU A 129 -10.56 -7.49 8.19
N ILE A 130 -9.43 -8.02 7.71
CA ILE A 130 -9.17 -9.46 7.58
C ILE A 130 -8.26 -9.91 8.71
N PHE A 131 -8.72 -10.92 9.44
CA PHE A 131 -7.97 -11.54 10.53
C PHE A 131 -7.52 -12.94 10.14
N ASN A 132 -6.33 -13.34 10.60
CA ASN A 132 -5.85 -14.72 10.48
C ASN A 132 -6.24 -15.55 11.71
N ASP A 133 -5.86 -16.83 11.71
CA ASP A 133 -6.15 -17.76 12.81
C ASP A 133 -5.48 -17.41 14.15
N ALA A 134 -4.45 -16.54 14.11
CA ALA A 134 -3.82 -15.97 15.28
C ALA A 134 -4.52 -14.68 15.77
N ALA A 135 -5.66 -14.32 15.19
CA ALA A 135 -6.40 -13.07 15.44
C ALA A 135 -5.57 -11.79 15.16
N GLU A 136 -4.57 -11.90 14.28
CA GLU A 136 -3.80 -10.75 13.79
C GLU A 136 -4.54 -10.10 12.63
N LEU A 137 -4.53 -8.77 12.58
CA LEU A 137 -5.12 -7.98 11.51
C LEU A 137 -4.14 -7.88 10.35
N TYR A 138 -4.58 -8.15 9.12
CA TYR A 138 -3.81 -7.78 7.94
C TYR A 138 -3.92 -6.28 7.68
N LEU A 139 -2.80 -5.57 7.68
CA LEU A 139 -2.70 -4.19 7.21
C LEU A 139 -2.05 -4.18 5.84
N GLN A 140 -2.57 -3.35 4.95
CA GLN A 140 -1.94 -3.11 3.65
C GLN A 140 -1.25 -1.77 3.63
N GLN A 141 -0.14 -1.69 2.90
CA GLN A 141 0.49 -0.42 2.58
C GLN A 141 0.04 0.01 1.19
N ARG A 142 -0.63 1.17 1.12
CA ARG A 142 -1.20 1.70 -0.12
C ARG A 142 -0.11 1.88 -1.18
N SER A 143 -0.40 1.52 -2.42
CA SER A 143 0.50 1.76 -3.55
C SER A 143 0.90 3.24 -3.65
N ARG A 144 2.14 3.49 -4.08
CA ARG A 144 2.65 4.82 -4.41
C ARG A 144 1.85 5.55 -5.50
N TRP A 145 1.09 4.82 -6.31
CA TRP A 145 0.31 5.36 -7.42
C TRP A 145 -1.08 5.85 -7.03
N LYS A 146 -1.54 5.59 -5.79
CA LYS A 146 -2.84 6.09 -5.33
C LYS A 146 -2.79 7.63 -5.25
N ASP A 147 -3.83 8.25 -5.79
CA ASP A 147 -4.07 9.70 -5.78
C ASP A 147 -4.14 10.29 -4.37
N ARG A 148 -4.62 9.50 -3.40
CA ARG A 148 -4.72 9.88 -2.00
C ARG A 148 -3.95 8.92 -1.10
N HIS A 149 -3.20 9.53 -0.18
CA HIS A 149 -2.46 8.85 0.89
C HIS A 149 -1.53 7.72 0.40
N PRO A 150 -0.67 7.95 -0.62
CA PRO A 150 0.26 6.92 -1.08
C PRO A 150 1.19 6.48 0.05
N LEU A 151 1.57 5.20 0.06
CA LEU A 151 2.50 4.57 1.01
C LEU A 151 2.06 4.54 2.50
N LEU A 152 0.87 5.06 2.85
CA LEU A 152 0.34 4.92 4.20
C LEU A 152 -0.26 3.53 4.42
N TRP A 153 -0.25 3.09 5.68
CA TRP A 153 -0.92 1.87 6.11
C TRP A 153 -2.43 2.07 6.17
N ASP A 154 -3.18 1.07 5.73
CA ASP A 154 -4.63 1.10 5.64
C ASP A 154 -5.22 -0.26 6.05
N SER A 155 -6.56 -0.33 6.00
CA SER A 155 -7.38 -1.52 6.19
C SER A 155 -6.96 -2.63 5.24
N SER A 156 -7.34 -3.87 5.52
CA SER A 156 -6.93 -5.02 4.71
C SER A 156 -7.32 -4.89 3.24
N ALA A 157 -8.47 -4.28 2.98
CA ALA A 157 -8.86 -3.76 1.67
C ALA A 157 -9.80 -2.56 1.89
N ALA A 158 -9.81 -1.60 0.96
CA ALA A 158 -10.73 -0.47 1.02
C ALA A 158 -10.96 0.16 -0.36
N GLY A 159 -12.17 0.65 -0.60
CA GLY A 159 -12.48 1.34 -1.85
C GLY A 159 -13.88 1.94 -1.87
N HIS A 160 -14.23 2.53 -3.01
CA HIS A 160 -15.48 3.25 -3.16
C HIS A 160 -16.60 2.30 -3.56
N VAL A 161 -17.84 2.68 -3.26
CA VAL A 161 -19.00 2.11 -3.92
C VAL A 161 -19.11 2.73 -5.30
N SER A 162 -19.17 1.91 -6.34
CA SER A 162 -19.14 2.33 -7.74
C SER A 162 -20.41 1.93 -8.49
N GLY A 163 -20.86 2.82 -9.38
CA GLY A 163 -22.08 2.64 -10.15
C GLY A 163 -23.29 2.39 -9.24
N ALA A 164 -24.12 1.43 -9.64
CA ALA A 164 -25.33 1.08 -8.90
C ALA A 164 -25.10 -0.02 -7.83
N GLU A 165 -23.85 -0.40 -7.55
CA GLU A 165 -23.58 -1.44 -6.55
C GLU A 165 -23.93 -0.96 -5.13
N ASN A 166 -24.22 -1.91 -4.24
CA ASN A 166 -24.38 -1.64 -2.83
C ASN A 166 -23.07 -1.88 -2.05
N TYR A 167 -23.05 -1.48 -0.78
CA TYR A 167 -21.86 -1.64 0.07
C TYR A 167 -21.39 -3.09 0.23
N ASP A 168 -22.28 -4.09 0.21
CA ASP A 168 -21.88 -5.50 0.37
C ASP A 168 -21.23 -6.05 -0.91
N GLU A 169 -21.69 -5.58 -2.07
CA GLU A 169 -21.11 -5.88 -3.38
C GLU A 169 -19.72 -5.23 -3.51
N ALA A 170 -19.63 -3.94 -3.18
CA ALA A 170 -18.36 -3.19 -3.17
C ALA A 170 -17.32 -3.88 -2.27
N ALA A 171 -17.71 -4.27 -1.04
CA ALA A 171 -16.78 -4.91 -0.11
C ALA A 171 -16.20 -6.22 -0.64
N LYS A 172 -17.00 -7.03 -1.34
CA LYS A 172 -16.52 -8.27 -1.97
C LYS A 172 -15.62 -7.99 -3.18
N ARG A 173 -15.99 -7.01 -4.01
CA ARG A 173 -15.22 -6.60 -5.19
C ARG A 173 -13.84 -6.10 -4.77
N GLU A 174 -13.78 -5.11 -3.88
CA GLU A 174 -12.52 -4.51 -3.41
C GLU A 174 -11.60 -5.55 -2.77
N LEU A 175 -12.15 -6.46 -1.95
CA LEU A 175 -11.37 -7.53 -1.35
C LEU A 175 -10.74 -8.47 -2.40
N GLN A 176 -11.48 -8.79 -3.45
CA GLN A 176 -11.02 -9.64 -4.53
C GLN A 176 -9.99 -8.91 -5.43
N GLU A 177 -10.17 -7.61 -5.68
CA GLU A 177 -9.29 -6.79 -6.52
C GLU A 177 -7.94 -6.50 -5.84
N GLU A 178 -7.93 -6.13 -4.55
CA GLU A 178 -6.71 -5.75 -3.82
C GLU A 178 -5.96 -6.97 -3.26
N LEU A 179 -6.67 -7.96 -2.70
CA LEU A 179 -6.04 -9.10 -2.02
C LEU A 179 -6.18 -10.44 -2.75
N GLY A 180 -7.01 -10.53 -3.79
CA GLY A 180 -7.22 -11.77 -4.52
C GLY A 180 -7.99 -12.83 -3.73
N ILE A 181 -8.64 -12.48 -2.61
CA ILE A 181 -9.32 -13.42 -1.71
C ILE A 181 -10.83 -13.24 -1.72
N ASN A 182 -11.54 -14.35 -1.46
CA ASN A 182 -12.99 -14.37 -1.31
C ASN A 182 -13.33 -15.15 -0.03
N VAL A 183 -13.67 -14.44 1.04
CA VAL A 183 -14.07 -15.00 2.32
C VAL A 183 -15.40 -14.38 2.77
N PRO A 184 -16.18 -15.06 3.63
CA PRO A 184 -17.38 -14.47 4.21
C PRO A 184 -17.05 -13.18 4.97
N LEU A 185 -17.88 -12.15 4.77
CA LEU A 185 -17.75 -10.85 5.43
C LEU A 185 -18.92 -10.60 6.39
N GLU A 186 -18.59 -10.30 7.64
CA GLU A 186 -19.50 -9.79 8.66
C GLU A 186 -19.57 -8.27 8.57
N LYS A 187 -20.77 -7.72 8.37
CA LYS A 187 -21.01 -6.27 8.36
C LYS A 187 -21.12 -5.75 9.80
N LEU A 188 -20.15 -4.93 10.23
CA LEU A 188 -20.00 -4.59 11.65
C LEU A 188 -20.74 -3.33 12.07
N LEU A 189 -20.39 -2.21 11.45
CA LEU A 189 -20.87 -0.87 11.81
C LEU A 189 -20.66 0.08 10.63
N LYS A 190 -21.31 1.25 10.72
CA LYS A 190 -21.16 2.33 9.77
C LYS A 190 -20.49 3.53 10.43
N VAL A 191 -19.49 4.10 9.76
CA VAL A 191 -18.84 5.36 10.13
C VAL A 191 -19.45 6.48 9.26
N SER A 192 -19.88 7.57 9.89
CA SER A 192 -20.44 8.72 9.19
C SER A 192 -19.37 9.49 8.41
N ALA A 193 -19.80 10.16 7.34
CA ALA A 193 -18.93 11.05 6.58
C ALA A 193 -18.40 12.20 7.44
N SER A 194 -17.10 12.46 7.30
CA SER A 194 -16.42 13.61 7.88
C SER A 194 -15.17 13.96 7.08
N PRO A 195 -14.53 15.13 7.30
CA PRO A 195 -13.24 15.43 6.69
C PRO A 195 -12.16 14.37 6.96
N GLN A 196 -12.22 13.67 8.10
CA GLN A 196 -11.27 12.60 8.46
C GLN A 196 -11.52 11.30 7.68
N THR A 197 -12.74 11.09 7.18
CA THR A 197 -13.06 10.00 6.24
C THR A 197 -13.00 10.45 4.79
N GLY A 198 -12.51 11.66 4.48
CA GLY A 198 -12.54 12.17 3.11
C GLY A 198 -13.95 12.46 2.59
N GLN A 199 -14.91 12.72 3.49
CA GLN A 199 -16.34 12.86 3.21
C GLN A 199 -17.04 11.54 2.82
N GLU A 200 -16.50 10.41 3.25
CA GLU A 200 -17.05 9.09 2.96
C GLU A 200 -17.93 8.56 4.09
N PHE A 201 -19.12 8.08 3.75
CA PHE A 201 -19.86 7.14 4.58
C PHE A 201 -19.29 5.74 4.38
N ILE A 202 -18.74 5.16 5.45
CA ILE A 202 -17.99 3.91 5.38
C ILE A 202 -18.76 2.79 6.08
N TRP A 203 -19.07 1.71 5.37
CA TRP A 203 -19.40 0.45 6.03
C TRP A 203 -18.15 -0.35 6.32
N LEU A 204 -17.99 -0.75 7.58
CA LEU A 204 -16.87 -1.56 8.06
C LEU A 204 -17.26 -3.03 8.10
N TYR A 205 -16.44 -3.87 7.47
CA TYR A 205 -16.60 -5.31 7.41
C TYR A 205 -15.46 -6.02 8.11
N ARG A 206 -15.72 -7.25 8.53
CA ARG A 206 -14.72 -8.17 9.07
C ARG A 206 -14.78 -9.51 8.34
N GLY A 207 -13.61 -10.06 8.04
CA GLY A 207 -13.47 -11.41 7.50
C GLY A 207 -12.40 -12.20 8.25
N GLN A 208 -12.47 -13.52 8.12
CA GLN A 208 -11.48 -14.46 8.62
C GLN A 208 -10.80 -15.13 7.43
N LEU A 209 -9.47 -15.20 7.44
CA LEU A 209 -8.68 -15.90 6.46
C LEU A 209 -7.96 -17.09 7.09
N HIS A 210 -8.13 -18.25 6.47
CA HIS A 210 -7.37 -19.45 6.75
C HIS A 210 -6.30 -19.61 5.66
N GLY A 211 -5.04 -19.30 5.98
CA GLY A 211 -3.91 -19.41 5.04
C GLY A 211 -3.25 -18.07 4.67
N ASN A 212 -2.55 -18.05 3.54
CA ASN A 212 -1.71 -16.93 3.13
C ASN A 212 -2.43 -15.95 2.18
N ILE A 213 -2.15 -14.66 2.33
CA ILE A 213 -2.57 -13.61 1.40
C ILE A 213 -1.59 -13.56 0.21
N ARG A 214 -2.12 -13.30 -0.99
CA ARG A 214 -1.32 -12.98 -2.18
C ARG A 214 -1.73 -11.58 -2.66
N PRO A 215 -1.10 -10.51 -2.15
CA PRO A 215 -1.49 -9.14 -2.46
C PRO A 215 -1.35 -8.87 -3.96
N ASN A 216 -2.30 -8.13 -4.53
CA ASN A 216 -2.15 -7.62 -5.88
C ASN A 216 -1.13 -6.48 -5.87
N ARG A 217 0.07 -6.74 -6.41
CA ARG A 217 1.20 -5.80 -6.39
C ARG A 217 0.95 -4.52 -7.20
N SER A 218 -0.06 -4.46 -8.07
CA SER A 218 -0.42 -3.21 -8.76
C SER A 218 -1.18 -2.24 -7.85
N GLU A 219 -1.91 -2.76 -6.85
CA GLU A 219 -2.74 -1.97 -5.93
C GLU A 219 -2.01 -1.63 -4.62
N LEU A 220 -1.05 -2.47 -4.22
CA LEU A 220 -0.43 -2.44 -2.90
C LEU A 220 1.10 -2.50 -2.98
N GLU A 221 1.76 -1.69 -2.16
CA GLU A 221 3.24 -1.71 -2.04
C GLU A 221 3.69 -2.90 -1.18
N SER A 222 2.99 -3.16 -0.06
CA SER A 222 3.28 -4.26 0.85
C SER A 222 2.08 -4.57 1.75
N GLY A 223 2.21 -5.56 2.64
CA GLY A 223 1.26 -5.78 3.72
C GLY A 223 1.75 -6.78 4.75
N ALA A 224 1.14 -6.77 5.94
CA ALA A 224 1.57 -7.58 7.07
C ALA A 224 0.42 -7.91 8.02
N PHE A 225 0.47 -9.10 8.62
CA PHE A 225 -0.35 -9.42 9.79
C PHE A 225 0.27 -8.79 11.04
N VAL A 226 -0.56 -8.07 11.79
CA VAL A 226 -0.16 -7.31 12.98
C VAL A 226 -1.16 -7.56 14.10
N ALA A 227 -0.67 -7.88 15.28
CA ALA A 227 -1.52 -8.07 16.46
C ALA A 227 -2.33 -6.79 16.78
N PRO A 228 -3.62 -6.88 17.12
CA PRO A 228 -4.46 -5.69 17.38
C PRO A 228 -3.90 -4.74 18.45
N THR A 229 -3.22 -5.26 19.47
CA THR A 229 -2.57 -4.45 20.51
C THR A 229 -1.40 -3.62 19.97
N VAL A 230 -0.68 -4.14 18.97
CA VAL A 230 0.39 -3.41 18.28
C VAL A 230 -0.22 -2.33 17.41
N VAL A 231 -1.31 -2.61 16.70
CA VAL A 231 -2.06 -1.60 15.91
C VAL A 231 -2.59 -0.49 16.83
N ASP A 232 -3.15 -0.83 18.00
CA ASP A 232 -3.59 0.14 19.00
C ASP A 232 -2.45 1.08 19.43
N GLY A 233 -1.28 0.54 19.77
CA GLY A 233 -0.13 1.35 20.16
C GLY A 233 0.44 2.19 19.01
N TRP A 234 0.50 1.62 17.80
CA TRP A 234 1.07 2.27 16.63
C TRP A 234 0.22 3.45 16.15
N THR A 235 -1.10 3.27 16.07
CA THR A 235 -2.03 4.35 15.67
C THR A 235 -2.02 5.54 16.63
N VAL A 236 -1.71 5.32 17.92
CA VAL A 236 -1.53 6.39 18.91
C VAL A 236 -0.17 7.06 18.79
N ALA A 237 0.90 6.28 18.64
CA ALA A 237 2.27 6.79 18.66
C ALA A 237 2.69 7.50 17.36
N ARG A 238 2.16 7.05 16.21
CA ARG A 238 2.48 7.53 14.86
C ARG A 238 1.25 7.52 13.95
N PRO A 239 0.18 8.28 14.26
CA PRO A 239 -1.03 8.33 13.44
C PRO A 239 -0.75 8.72 11.98
N GLU A 240 0.30 9.50 11.72
CA GLU A 240 0.73 9.91 10.37
C GLU A 240 1.20 8.76 9.48
N ASN A 241 1.42 7.55 10.02
CA ASN A 241 1.73 6.37 9.23
C ASN A 241 0.50 5.74 8.56
N PHE A 242 -0.71 6.21 8.89
CA PHE A 242 -1.96 5.58 8.49
C PHE A 242 -2.86 6.49 7.67
N ALA A 243 -3.64 5.88 6.78
CA ALA A 243 -4.73 6.56 6.10
C ALA A 243 -5.75 7.08 7.14
N PRO A 244 -6.23 8.34 7.03
CA PRO A 244 -7.19 8.91 7.97
C PRO A 244 -8.48 8.08 8.12
N GLY A 245 -9.00 7.53 7.00
CA GLY A 245 -10.18 6.66 7.00
C GLY A 245 -9.97 5.37 7.81
N PHE A 246 -8.78 4.75 7.71
CA PHE A 246 -8.42 3.61 8.55
C PHE A 246 -8.45 3.97 10.04
N LEU A 247 -7.88 5.11 10.44
CA LEU A 247 -7.87 5.52 11.84
C LEU A 247 -9.30 5.65 12.40
N GLN A 248 -10.23 6.23 11.62
CA GLN A 248 -11.63 6.33 12.02
C GLN A 248 -12.29 4.95 12.15
N CYS A 249 -12.06 4.07 11.17
CA CYS A 249 -12.61 2.71 11.18
C CYS A 249 -12.05 1.86 12.33
N TRP A 250 -10.74 1.93 12.57
CA TRP A 250 -10.08 1.20 13.65
C TRP A 250 -10.60 1.64 15.01
N GLN A 251 -10.68 2.95 15.27
CA GLN A 251 -11.24 3.47 16.52
C GLN A 251 -12.70 3.03 16.72
N ALA A 252 -13.52 3.06 15.67
CA ALA A 252 -14.89 2.59 15.74
C ALA A 252 -14.98 1.08 16.05
N TYR A 253 -14.16 0.26 15.39
CA TYR A 253 -14.05 -1.18 15.66
C TYR A 253 -13.66 -1.46 17.11
N ARG A 254 -12.60 -0.82 17.62
CA ARG A 254 -12.13 -1.04 19.00
C ARG A 254 -13.16 -0.61 20.05
N ARG A 255 -13.95 0.43 19.79
CA ARG A 255 -15.09 0.80 20.66
C ARG A 255 -16.17 -0.27 20.67
N ARG A 256 -16.55 -0.81 19.50
CA ARG A 256 -17.53 -1.90 19.40
C ARG A 256 -17.06 -3.15 20.13
N GLU A 257 -15.82 -3.60 19.91
CA GLU A 257 -15.28 -4.81 20.56
C GLU A 257 -15.27 -4.68 22.09
N ARG A 258 -14.89 -3.51 22.62
CA ARG A 258 -14.95 -3.26 24.07
C ARG A 258 -16.37 -3.31 24.60
N ALA A 259 -17.35 -2.78 23.87
CA ALA A 259 -18.75 -2.83 24.28
C ALA A 259 -19.32 -4.25 24.28
N VAL A 260 -18.94 -5.07 23.29
CA VAL A 260 -19.36 -6.48 23.20
C VAL A 260 -18.77 -7.31 24.34
N ASN A 261 -17.51 -7.10 24.72
CA ASN A 261 -16.84 -7.84 25.81
C ASN A 261 -17.28 -7.44 27.23
N LEU A 262 -18.14 -6.42 27.37
CA LEU A 262 -18.70 -5.97 28.66
C LEU A 262 -20.10 -6.55 28.93
N ILE A 263 -20.66 -7.32 27.99
CA ILE A 263 -21.97 -7.98 28.05
C ILE A 263 -21.74 -9.48 28.24
#